data_AF-A0A953IGF9-F1
#
_entry.id   AF-A0A953IGF9-F1
#
_cell.length_a   1.000
_cell.length_b   1.000
_cell.length_c   1.000
_cell.angle_alpha   90.00
_cell.angle_beta   90.00
_cell.angle_gamma   90.00
#
_symmetry.space_group_name_H-M   'P 1'
#
loop_
_entity.id
_entity.type
_entity.pdbx_description
1 polymer ?
#
loop_
_entity_poly.entity_id
_entity_poly.type
_entity_poly.pdbx_seq_one_letter_code
_entity_poly.pdbx_strand_id
1 'polypeptide(L)'
;EFMDTKVFEAERITVRRVATVFNLPVHMLGETEGMSYSSNEQLMLEFLTLTLAPVVRQYEQEFNRKLLTPRQRRMGYTFKFNVNALLRGDIKTRGDFYFKGVRSGLFTPNEVRAWEELPPVPGGERLFMSRDLSPIGERLGPQSAGESEGGE
;
A
#
# COMPACT_ATOMS: atom_id res chain seq x y z
N GLU A 1 -14.20 4.85 -43.60
CA GLU A 1 -13.28 5.84 -44.17
C GLU A 1 -11.91 5.55 -43.57
N PHE A 2 -10.92 5.17 -44.38
CA PHE A 2 -9.60 4.79 -43.87
C PHE A 2 -8.78 6.06 -43.68
N MET A 3 -8.46 6.41 -42.43
CA MET A 3 -7.57 7.53 -42.13
C MET A 3 -6.15 7.27 -42.67
N ASP A 4 -5.50 8.33 -43.17
CA ASP A 4 -4.09 8.33 -43.53
C ASP A 4 -3.22 8.01 -42.29
N THR A 5 -2.25 7.11 -42.44
CA THR A 5 -1.37 6.66 -41.36
C THR A 5 -0.60 7.81 -40.72
N LYS A 6 -0.23 8.83 -41.50
CA LYS A 6 0.47 10.02 -40.98
C LYS A 6 -0.40 10.88 -40.08
N VAL A 7 -1.70 10.95 -40.38
CA VAL A 7 -2.67 11.71 -39.56
C VAL A 7 -2.89 10.98 -38.24
N PHE A 8 -3.01 9.65 -38.30
CA PHE A 8 -3.12 8.81 -37.10
C PHE A 8 -1.89 8.95 -36.18
N GLU A 9 -0.67 8.95 -36.72
CA GLU A 9 0.55 9.17 -35.93
C GLU A 9 0.57 10.57 -35.27
N ALA A 10 0.13 11.61 -36.00
CA ALA A 10 0.06 12.97 -35.47
C ALA A 10 -0.96 13.11 -34.32
N GLU A 11 -2.13 12.46 -34.44
CA GLU A 11 -3.13 12.41 -33.36
C GLU A 11 -2.55 11.74 -32.11
N ARG A 12 -1.84 10.61 -32.26
CA ARG A 12 -1.24 9.89 -31.11
C ARG A 12 -0.17 10.71 -30.39
N ILE A 13 0.69 11.41 -31.14
CA ILE A 13 1.67 12.33 -30.55
C ILE A 13 0.94 13.41 -29.73
N THR A 14 -0.19 13.92 -30.24
CA THR A 14 -0.99 14.93 -29.56
C THR A 14 -1.60 14.38 -28.27
N VAL A 15 -2.19 13.18 -28.30
CA VAL A 15 -2.70 12.49 -27.10
C VAL A 15 -1.60 12.31 -26.05
N ARG A 16 -0.41 11.85 -26.44
CA ARG A 16 0.73 11.69 -25.52
C ARG A 16 1.20 13.00 -24.90
N ARG A 17 1.20 14.09 -25.68
CA ARG A 17 1.54 15.43 -25.16
C ARG A 17 0.54 15.88 -24.11
N VAL A 18 -0.76 15.71 -24.37
CA VAL A 18 -1.82 16.04 -23.41
C VAL A 18 -1.68 15.19 -22.15
N ALA A 19 -1.46 13.88 -22.29
CA ALA A 19 -1.24 12.97 -21.16
C ALA A 19 -0.10 13.46 -20.26
N THR A 20 1.02 13.86 -20.86
CA THR A 20 2.21 14.35 -20.15
C THR A 20 1.92 15.63 -19.38
N VAL A 21 1.15 16.57 -19.94
CA VAL A 21 0.78 17.83 -19.27
C VAL A 21 -0.03 17.58 -18.00
N PHE A 22 -0.91 16.58 -18.02
CA PHE A 22 -1.74 16.21 -16.87
C PHE A 22 -1.11 15.14 -15.97
N ASN A 23 0.14 14.74 -16.22
CA ASN A 23 0.81 13.60 -15.57
C ASN A 23 -0.03 12.30 -15.62
N LEU A 24 -0.82 12.13 -16.67
CA LEU A 24 -1.63 10.94 -16.89
C LEU A 24 -0.84 9.90 -17.67
N PRO A 25 -0.87 8.62 -17.26
CA PRO A 25 -0.37 7.52 -18.08
C PRO A 25 -1.19 7.39 -19.37
N VAL A 26 -0.51 7.08 -20.48
CA VAL A 26 -1.11 7.05 -21.83
C VAL A 26 -2.18 5.97 -21.97
N HIS A 27 -2.08 4.86 -21.24
CA HIS A 27 -3.07 3.79 -21.27
C HIS A 27 -4.43 4.20 -20.70
N MET A 28 -4.46 5.21 -19.82
CA MET A 28 -5.72 5.76 -19.30
C MET A 28 -6.49 6.57 -20.36
N LEU A 29 -5.83 6.97 -21.45
CA LEU A 29 -6.43 7.66 -22.59
C LEU A 29 -6.79 6.71 -23.74
N GLY A 30 -6.71 5.38 -23.52
CA GLY A 30 -7.01 4.36 -24.52
C GLY A 30 -5.86 4.02 -25.46
N GLU A 31 -4.67 4.61 -25.25
CA GLU A 31 -3.48 4.33 -26.04
C GLU A 31 -2.67 3.20 -25.39
N THR A 32 -2.82 1.97 -25.90
CA THR A 32 -2.18 0.77 -25.34
C THR A 32 -1.09 0.17 -26.24
N GLU A 33 -0.80 0.76 -27.39
CA GLU A 33 0.20 0.20 -28.29
C GLU A 33 1.61 0.28 -27.68
N GLY A 34 2.35 -0.82 -27.79
CA GLY A 34 3.69 -0.98 -27.24
C GLY A 34 3.71 -1.35 -25.75
N MET A 35 2.55 -1.42 -25.09
CA MET A 35 2.49 -2.02 -23.76
C MET A 35 2.44 -3.53 -23.88
N SER A 36 3.51 -4.19 -23.41
CA SER A 36 3.44 -5.63 -23.12
C SER A 36 2.36 -5.81 -22.05
N TYR A 37 1.55 -6.88 -22.14
CA TYR A 37 0.42 -7.20 -21.27
C TYR A 37 0.80 -7.26 -19.77
N SER A 38 1.07 -6.11 -19.15
CA SER A 38 1.18 -5.93 -17.71
C SER A 38 -0.22 -6.08 -17.13
N SER A 39 -0.33 -6.74 -15.98
CA SER A 39 -1.61 -6.91 -15.29
C SER A 39 -2.33 -5.56 -15.21
N ASN A 40 -3.64 -5.52 -15.46
CA ASN A 40 -4.46 -4.31 -15.29
C ASN A 40 -4.24 -3.65 -13.92
N GLU A 41 -3.88 -4.44 -12.91
CA GLU A 41 -3.53 -3.99 -11.57
C GLU A 41 -2.25 -3.16 -11.53
N GLN A 42 -1.21 -3.55 -12.29
CA GLN A 42 0.04 -2.79 -12.39
C GLN A 42 -0.20 -1.44 -13.08
N LEU A 43 -1.01 -1.44 -14.14
CA LEU A 43 -1.41 -0.22 -14.85
C LEU A 43 -2.24 0.73 -13.98
N MET A 44 -3.11 0.17 -13.12
CA MET A 44 -3.86 0.95 -12.13
C MET A 44 -2.93 1.50 -11.03
N LEU A 45 -1.97 0.71 -10.55
CA LEU A 45 -1.00 1.13 -9.54
C LEU A 45 -0.12 2.27 -10.05
N GLU A 46 0.34 2.18 -11.30
CA GLU A 46 1.10 3.26 -11.96
C GLU A 46 0.30 4.57 -11.98
N PHE A 47 -0.97 4.53 -12.37
CA PHE A 47 -1.84 5.71 -12.34
C PHE A 47 -2.01 6.29 -10.93
N LEU A 48 -2.23 5.44 -9.94
CA LEU A 48 -2.38 5.86 -8.54
C LEU A 48 -1.13 6.54 -8.01
N THR A 49 0.03 5.99 -8.32
CA THR A 49 1.33 6.47 -7.81
C THR A 49 1.78 7.75 -8.51
N LEU A 50 1.68 7.82 -9.83
CA LEU A 50 2.17 8.96 -10.61
C LEU A 50 1.22 10.16 -10.59
N THR A 51 -0.10 9.91 -10.60
CA THR A 51 -1.09 10.99 -10.78
C THR A 51 -1.85 11.29 -9.50
N LEU A 52 -2.41 10.26 -8.88
CA LEU A 52 -3.42 10.45 -7.84
C LEU A 52 -2.78 10.77 -6.48
N ALA A 53 -1.68 10.12 -6.14
CA ALA A 53 -0.92 10.35 -4.90
C ALA A 53 -0.47 11.81 -4.70
N PRO A 54 0.16 12.50 -5.68
CA PRO A 54 0.54 13.90 -5.50
C PRO A 54 -0.67 14.83 -5.35
N VAL A 55 -1.74 14.60 -6.11
CA VAL A 55 -2.98 15.40 -6.03
C VAL A 55 -3.66 15.24 -4.67
N VAL A 56 -3.82 14.01 -4.19
CA VAL A 56 -4.40 13.74 -2.87
C VAL A 56 -3.55 14.40 -1.78
N ARG A 57 -2.23 14.26 -1.84
CA ARG A 57 -1.32 14.88 -0.86
C ARG A 57 -1.44 16.40 -0.82
N GLN A 58 -1.62 17.05 -1.98
CA GLN A 58 -1.88 18.50 -2.03
C GLN A 58 -3.17 18.86 -1.28
N TYR A 59 -4.26 18.11 -1.50
CA TYR A 59 -5.51 18.32 -0.78
C TYR A 59 -5.39 18.05 0.71
N GLU A 60 -4.70 16.99 1.13
CA GLU A 60 -4.45 16.69 2.55
C GLU A 60 -3.70 17.85 3.23
N GLN A 61 -2.66 18.38 2.58
CA GLN A 61 -1.90 19.50 3.11
C GLN A 61 -2.76 20.75 3.25
N GLU A 62 -3.58 21.07 2.25
CA GLU A 62 -4.49 22.22 2.29
C GLU A 62 -5.56 22.07 3.37
N PHE A 63 -6.12 20.86 3.54
CA PHE A 63 -7.13 20.58 4.56
C PHE A 63 -6.54 20.66 5.96
N ASN A 64 -5.36 20.07 6.17
CA ASN A 64 -4.63 20.19 7.43
C ASN A 64 -4.27 21.64 7.77
N ARG A 65 -3.98 22.46 6.74
CA ARG A 65 -3.64 23.87 6.92
C ARG A 65 -4.84 24.77 7.16
N LYS A 66 -6.01 24.49 6.59
CA LYS A 66 -7.17 25.40 6.62
C LYS A 66 -8.26 24.97 7.60
N LEU A 67 -8.53 23.67 7.73
CA LEU A 67 -9.68 23.17 8.49
C LEU A 67 -9.36 22.90 9.96
N LEU A 68 -8.10 22.65 10.30
CA LEU A 68 -7.70 22.39 11.69
C LEU A 68 -7.35 23.68 12.43
N THR A 69 -7.90 23.85 13.62
CA THR A 69 -7.50 24.93 14.54
C THR A 69 -6.07 24.70 15.08
N PRO A 70 -5.37 25.76 15.54
CA PRO A 70 -4.05 25.62 16.15
C PRO A 70 -4.02 24.70 17.39
N ARG A 71 -5.15 24.57 18.10
CA ARG A 71 -5.29 23.63 19.22
C ARG A 71 -5.36 22.19 18.73
N GLN A 72 -6.16 21.91 17.71
CA GLN A 72 -6.28 20.56 17.13
C GLN A 72 -4.97 20.07 16.51
N ARG A 73 -4.22 20.95 15.84
CA ARG A 73 -2.88 20.59 15.31
C ARG A 73 -1.90 20.21 16.41
N ARG A 74 -1.91 20.93 17.55
CA ARG A 74 -1.08 20.61 18.72
C ARG A 74 -1.48 19.29 19.38
N MET A 75 -2.74 18.89 19.26
CA MET A 75 -3.25 17.59 19.71
C MET A 75 -2.95 16.44 18.73
N GLY A 76 -2.31 16.72 17.59
CA GLY A 76 -1.91 15.69 16.62
C GLY A 76 -3.01 15.25 15.65
N TYR A 77 -4.15 15.95 15.59
CA TYR A 77 -5.19 15.64 14.61
C TYR A 77 -4.70 15.93 13.18
N THR A 78 -4.96 15.01 12.26
CA THR A 78 -4.68 15.18 10.83
C THR A 78 -5.84 14.64 10.00
N PHE A 79 -6.10 15.29 8.87
CA PHE A 79 -6.90 14.76 7.78
C PHE A 79 -6.01 13.96 6.86
N LYS A 80 -6.39 12.71 6.62
CA LYS A 80 -5.74 11.80 5.70
C LYS A 80 -6.81 11.10 4.87
N PHE A 81 -6.62 11.05 3.56
CA PHE A 81 -7.46 10.28 2.67
C PHE A 81 -7.00 8.83 2.65
N ASN A 82 -7.93 7.90 2.82
CA ASN A 82 -7.63 6.49 2.71
C ASN A 82 -7.59 6.07 1.22
N VAL A 83 -6.42 6.24 0.60
CA VAL A 83 -6.15 5.82 -0.79
C VAL A 83 -6.00 4.28 -0.89
N ASN A 84 -5.80 3.61 0.24
CA ASN A 84 -5.69 2.14 0.31
C ASN A 84 -6.99 1.45 -0.11
N ALA A 85 -8.12 2.17 -0.09
CA ALA A 85 -9.38 1.72 -0.65
C ALA A 85 -9.32 1.42 -2.16
N LEU A 86 -8.52 2.16 -2.93
CA LEU A 86 -8.34 1.97 -4.37
C LEU A 86 -7.42 0.79 -4.68
N LEU A 87 -6.48 0.49 -3.76
CA LEU A 87 -5.60 -0.68 -3.83
C LEU A 87 -6.25 -1.97 -3.28
N ARG A 88 -7.54 -1.93 -2.88
CA ARG A 88 -8.27 -3.15 -2.46
C ARG A 88 -8.40 -4.20 -3.56
N GLY A 89 -8.11 -3.88 -4.83
CA GLY A 89 -8.06 -4.88 -5.90
C GLY A 89 -7.00 -5.97 -5.65
N ASP A 90 -5.85 -5.62 -5.06
CA ASP A 90 -4.74 -6.54 -4.83
C ASP A 90 -4.62 -6.95 -3.35
N ILE A 91 -5.68 -7.55 -2.83
CA ILE A 91 -5.71 -8.12 -1.47
C ILE A 91 -4.63 -9.21 -1.31
N LYS A 92 -4.25 -9.89 -2.41
CA LYS A 92 -3.28 -10.98 -2.38
C LYS A 92 -1.87 -10.48 -2.08
N THR A 93 -1.33 -9.54 -2.85
CA THR A 93 0.01 -8.99 -2.61
C THR A 93 0.07 -8.27 -1.27
N ARG A 94 -1.01 -7.57 -0.90
CA ARG A 94 -1.12 -6.89 0.40
C ARG A 94 -1.14 -7.88 1.57
N GLY A 95 -1.91 -8.96 1.46
CA GLY A 95 -1.92 -10.06 2.42
C GLY A 95 -0.55 -10.73 2.54
N ASP A 96 0.13 -10.98 1.43
CA ASP A 96 1.48 -11.55 1.41
C ASP A 96 2.51 -10.63 2.05
N PHE A 97 2.40 -9.31 1.85
CA PHE A 97 3.27 -8.32 2.49
C PHE A 97 3.10 -8.32 4.02
N TYR A 98 1.86 -8.26 4.51
CA TYR A 98 1.61 -8.31 5.95
C TYR A 98 1.99 -9.66 6.56
N PHE A 99 1.69 -10.76 5.88
CA PHE A 99 2.08 -12.09 6.32
C PHE A 99 3.60 -12.19 6.48
N LYS A 100 4.38 -11.78 5.47
CA LYS A 100 5.84 -11.78 5.53
C LYS A 100 6.38 -10.85 6.61
N GLY A 101 5.80 -9.65 6.77
CA GLY A 101 6.23 -8.66 7.76
C GLY A 101 5.99 -9.12 9.21
N VAL A 102 4.81 -9.66 9.51
CA VAL A 102 4.49 -10.19 10.86
C VAL A 102 5.30 -11.45 11.14
N ARG A 103 5.48 -12.33 10.15
CA ARG A 103 6.23 -13.59 10.29
C ARG A 103 7.74 -13.38 10.49
N SER A 104 8.30 -12.30 9.96
CA SER A 104 9.71 -11.91 10.12
C SER A 104 9.97 -11.05 11.35
N GLY A 105 8.94 -10.65 12.09
CA GLY A 105 9.07 -9.75 13.23
C GLY A 105 9.35 -8.30 12.85
N LEU A 106 9.03 -7.88 11.62
CA LEU A 106 9.17 -6.49 11.17
C LEU A 106 8.03 -5.61 11.68
N PHE A 107 6.81 -6.16 11.78
CA PHE A 107 5.62 -5.44 12.22
C PHE A 107 4.88 -6.19 13.33
N THR A 108 4.27 -5.45 14.24
CA THR A 108 3.32 -6.01 15.20
C THR A 108 1.93 -6.18 14.54
N PRO A 109 1.12 -7.18 14.96
CA PRO A 109 -0.25 -7.30 14.45
C PRO A 109 -1.11 -6.04 14.65
N ASN A 110 -0.87 -5.26 15.72
CA ASN A 110 -1.60 -4.02 15.98
C ASN A 110 -1.16 -2.88 15.05
N GLU A 111 0.09 -2.82 14.61
CA GLU A 111 0.53 -1.88 13.56
C GLU A 111 -0.17 -2.16 12.23
N VAL A 112 -0.24 -3.44 11.83
CA VAL A 112 -0.95 -3.84 10.62
C VAL A 112 -2.45 -3.49 10.72
N ARG A 113 -3.08 -3.74 11.88
CA ARG A 113 -4.46 -3.35 12.13
C ARG A 113 -4.67 -1.84 12.06
N ALA A 114 -3.75 -1.05 12.61
CA ALA A 114 -3.82 0.41 12.54
C ALA A 114 -3.77 0.92 11.08
N TRP A 115 -2.96 0.29 10.21
CA TRP A 115 -2.93 0.63 8.78
C TRP A 115 -4.21 0.27 8.03
N GLU A 116 -4.91 -0.78 8.48
CA GLU A 116 -6.23 -1.17 7.98
C GLU A 116 -7.39 -0.42 8.65
N GLU A 117 -7.11 0.54 9.52
CA GLU A 117 -8.12 1.27 10.29
C GLU A 117 -9.00 0.34 11.16
N LEU A 118 -8.43 -0.79 11.59
CA LEU A 118 -9.07 -1.76 12.47
C LEU A 118 -8.71 -1.48 13.94
N PRO A 119 -9.62 -1.75 14.88
CA PRO A 119 -9.32 -1.59 16.30
C PRO A 119 -8.20 -2.53 16.75
N PRO A 120 -7.34 -2.08 17.69
CA PRO A 120 -6.27 -2.91 18.23
C PRO A 120 -6.84 -4.08 19.03
N VAL A 121 -6.05 -5.16 19.14
CA VAL A 121 -6.41 -6.34 19.96
C VAL A 121 -5.39 -6.57 21.08
N PRO A 122 -5.83 -7.12 22.22
CA PRO A 122 -4.93 -7.48 23.31
C PRO A 122 -3.91 -8.53 22.84
N GLY A 123 -2.63 -8.29 23.14
CA GLY A 123 -1.52 -9.18 22.75
C GLY A 123 -0.98 -8.97 21.33
N GLY A 124 -1.56 -8.07 20.54
CA GLY A 124 -1.11 -7.72 19.19
C GLY A 124 0.04 -6.71 19.13
N GLU A 125 0.58 -6.27 20.27
CA GLU A 125 1.73 -5.36 20.38
C GLU A 125 3.08 -6.09 20.37
N ARG A 126 3.05 -7.43 20.41
CA ARG A 126 4.25 -8.25 20.40
C ARG A 126 4.68 -8.56 18.97
N LEU A 127 5.98 -8.58 18.74
CA LEU A 127 6.55 -9.11 17.50
C LEU A 127 6.48 -10.63 17.52
N PHE A 128 6.12 -11.21 16.39
CA PHE A 128 6.07 -12.65 16.19
C PHE A 128 7.20 -13.07 15.26
N MET A 129 7.66 -14.31 15.39
CA MET A 129 8.65 -14.91 14.50
C MET A 129 8.22 -16.33 14.19
N SER A 130 8.26 -16.71 12.90
CA SER A 130 7.96 -18.09 12.49
C SER A 130 8.97 -19.08 13.09
N ARG A 131 8.47 -20.21 13.58
CA ARG A 131 9.27 -21.36 14.05
C ARG A 131 9.13 -22.58 13.13
N ASP A 132 9.01 -22.33 11.84
CA ASP A 132 8.57 -23.34 10.86
C ASP A 132 9.69 -24.28 10.40
N LEU A 133 10.96 -23.91 10.62
CA LEU A 133 12.12 -24.76 10.36
C LEU A 133 12.53 -25.44 11.66
N SER A 134 12.30 -26.75 11.74
CA SER A 134 12.79 -27.63 12.81
C SER A 134 13.47 -28.85 12.18
N PRO A 135 14.55 -29.37 12.80
CA PRO A 135 15.23 -30.56 12.29
C PRO A 135 14.29 -31.77 12.30
N ILE A 136 14.40 -32.62 11.28
CA ILE A 136 13.58 -33.82 11.17
C ILE A 136 13.96 -34.80 12.28
N GLY A 137 13.00 -35.17 13.14
CA GLY A 137 13.21 -36.09 14.26
C GLY A 137 13.10 -35.47 15.66
N GLU A 138 13.00 -34.15 15.78
CA GLU A 138 12.84 -33.48 17.08
C GLU A 138 11.39 -32.99 17.27
N ARG A 139 10.71 -33.52 18.29
CA ARG A 139 9.37 -33.04 18.67
C ARG A 139 9.54 -31.75 19.47
N LEU A 140 8.99 -30.65 18.98
CA LEU A 140 8.85 -29.38 19.71
C LEU A 140 7.97 -29.61 20.96
N GLY A 141 8.59 -29.93 22.10
CA GLY A 141 7.93 -29.92 23.40
C GLY A 141 7.68 -28.47 23.86
N PRO A 142 6.69 -28.24 24.74
CA PRO A 142 6.50 -26.93 25.35
C PRO A 142 7.74 -26.60 26.18
N GLN A 143 8.41 -25.49 25.87
CA GLN A 143 9.53 -24.99 26.67
C GLN A 143 9.01 -24.70 28.08
N SER A 144 9.60 -25.35 29.07
CA SER A 144 9.30 -25.23 30.49
C SER A 144 9.27 -23.76 30.91
N ALA A 145 8.19 -23.37 31.58
CA ALA A 145 8.20 -22.22 32.45
C ALA A 145 9.31 -22.42 33.47
N GLY A 146 10.20 -21.43 33.62
CA GLY A 146 11.33 -21.50 34.54
C GLY A 146 10.83 -21.86 35.94
N GLU A 147 11.34 -22.97 36.47
CA GLU A 147 11.19 -23.35 37.86
C GLU A 147 11.87 -22.27 38.72
N SER A 148 11.04 -21.61 39.52
CA SER A 148 11.46 -20.90 40.72
C SER A 148 11.71 -21.95 41.82
N GLU A 149 12.97 -22.25 42.08
CA GLU A 149 13.45 -22.79 43.36
C GLU A 149 14.57 -21.82 43.83
N GLY A 150 14.56 -21.17 44.99
CA GLY A 150 13.80 -21.38 46.21
C GLY A 150 14.62 -22.14 47.25
N GLY A 151 15.58 -21.47 47.91
CA GLY A 151 16.28 -21.92 49.13
C GLY A 151 17.27 -23.08 48.89
N GLU A 152 18.41 -23.25 49.57
CA GLU A 152 19.01 -22.71 50.79
C GLU A 152 20.54 -22.71 50.60
#